data_AF-A0A7K8Z4S9-F1
#
_entry.id   AF-A0A7K8Z4S9-F1
#
_cell.length_a   1.000
_cell.length_b   1.000
_cell.length_c   1.000
_cell.angle_alpha   90.00
_cell.angle_beta   90.00
_cell.angle_gamma   90.00
#
_symmetry.space_group_name_H-M   'P 1'
#
loop_
_entity.id
_entity.type
_entity.pdbx_description
1 polymer ?
#
loop_
_entity_poly.entity_id
_entity_poly.type
_entity_poly.pdbx_seq_one_letter_code
_entity_poly.pdbx_strand_id
1 'polypeptide(L)'
;AKMAALSGGTGWRRGWLPALQLVRRGSKAVTRHWKAMHFQRQKLLAVTEYVPPRPAVPLRCLPRHADPTHEEDGYVRLLRRQVQEVFQKNRMVAVCQYNSMPNEDVVTMQHYLRKHNIEVKFVLNEIVRPVLAQSKYRNLLPLFVCRNILLVSPETRAKEMLRVLKGVPQVNLLG
;
A
#
# COMPACT_ATOMS: atom_id res chain seq x y z
N ALA A 1 -46.26 -21.12 45.01
CA ALA A 1 -46.21 -22.11 46.11
C ALA A 1 -46.38 -21.39 47.44
N LYS A 2 -47.24 -21.94 48.31
CA LYS A 2 -47.42 -21.72 49.78
C LYS A 2 -47.90 -20.34 50.31
N MET A 3 -49.10 -20.41 50.93
CA MET A 3 -49.53 -19.90 52.26
C MET A 3 -48.41 -19.41 53.20
N ALA A 4 -48.59 -18.63 54.26
CA ALA A 4 -49.64 -17.81 54.90
C ALA A 4 -48.94 -17.26 56.17
N ALA A 5 -49.44 -16.20 56.81
CA ALA A 5 -49.58 -16.14 58.28
C ALA A 5 -50.05 -14.76 58.76
N LEU A 6 -51.00 -14.82 59.68
CA LEU A 6 -51.70 -13.78 60.42
C LEU A 6 -50.87 -13.21 61.58
N SER A 7 -51.50 -12.28 62.28
CA SER A 7 -51.20 -11.71 63.62
C SER A 7 -50.37 -10.44 63.56
N GLY A 8 -50.71 -9.35 64.25
CA GLY A 8 -51.58 -9.17 65.41
C GLY A 8 -50.93 -8.07 66.25
N GLY A 9 -51.70 -7.18 66.87
CA GLY A 9 -51.17 -6.26 67.89
C GLY A 9 -51.47 -4.78 67.63
N THR A 10 -52.57 -4.33 68.22
CA THR A 10 -52.88 -2.93 68.54
C THR A 10 -51.74 -2.28 69.33
N GLY A 11 -51.17 -1.21 68.79
CA GLY A 11 -50.07 -0.49 69.42
C GLY A 11 -50.04 1.01 69.05
N TRP A 12 -50.84 1.80 69.75
CA TRP A 12 -50.65 3.24 69.99
C TRP A 12 -50.56 4.19 68.78
N ARG A 13 -51.66 4.95 68.60
CA ARG A 13 -51.72 6.21 67.85
C ARG A 13 -50.67 7.20 68.37
N ARG A 14 -49.45 7.17 67.86
CA ARG A 14 -48.62 8.39 67.80
C ARG A 14 -48.96 9.04 66.47
N GLY A 15 -49.44 10.29 66.54
CA GLY A 15 -49.86 11.06 65.37
C GLY A 15 -48.83 10.95 64.26
N TRP A 16 -49.23 10.35 63.14
CA TRP A 16 -48.49 10.43 61.90
C TRP A 16 -48.57 11.88 61.44
N LEU A 17 -47.59 12.69 61.84
CA LEU A 17 -47.25 13.83 61.01
C LEU A 17 -46.93 13.24 59.64
N PRO A 18 -47.61 13.66 58.55
CA PRO A 18 -47.22 13.18 57.23
C PRO A 18 -45.74 13.54 57.10
N ALA A 19 -44.89 12.51 56.99
CA ALA A 19 -43.50 12.72 56.66
C ALA A 19 -43.54 13.58 55.40
N LEU A 20 -43.10 14.84 55.51
CA LEU A 20 -42.98 15.75 54.39
C LEU A 20 -42.05 15.08 53.40
N GLN A 21 -42.61 14.27 52.50
CA GLN A 21 -41.89 13.72 51.38
C GLN A 21 -41.59 14.92 50.51
N LEU A 22 -40.36 15.41 50.60
CA LEU A 22 -39.78 16.32 49.63
C LEU A 22 -39.70 15.56 48.31
N VAL A 23 -40.82 15.51 47.61
CA VAL A 23 -40.92 14.97 46.26
C VAL A 23 -40.09 15.88 45.37
N ARG A 24 -38.88 15.44 45.03
CA ARG A 24 -38.07 16.12 44.03
C ARG A 24 -38.80 16.00 42.69
N ARG A 25 -39.45 17.09 42.25
CA ARG A 25 -40.18 17.17 40.96
C ARG A 25 -39.26 17.25 39.73
N GLY A 26 -38.03 16.73 39.83
CA GLY A 26 -36.99 16.87 38.81
C GLY A 26 -36.42 15.54 38.34
N SER A 27 -35.96 15.49 37.10
CA SER A 27 -35.25 14.33 36.56
C SER A 27 -33.90 14.13 37.26
N LYS A 28 -33.47 12.86 37.37
CA LYS A 28 -32.17 12.49 37.95
C LYS A 28 -31.01 13.18 37.19
N ALA A 29 -29.85 13.29 37.86
CA ALA A 29 -28.65 13.88 37.27
C ALA A 29 -28.13 13.08 36.07
N VAL A 30 -28.22 11.75 36.15
CA VAL A 30 -27.87 10.82 35.07
C VAL A 30 -29.14 10.24 34.47
N THR A 31 -29.27 10.35 33.16
CA THR A 31 -30.39 9.84 32.36
C THR A 31 -29.87 8.98 31.22
N ARG A 32 -30.68 8.04 30.71
CA ARG A 32 -30.31 7.21 29.54
C ARG A 32 -30.22 8.00 28.23
N HIS A 33 -30.92 9.13 28.15
CA HIS A 33 -30.92 10.03 27.00
C HIS A 33 -30.16 11.31 27.33
N TRP A 34 -29.74 12.02 26.28
CA TRP A 34 -29.13 13.34 26.39
C TRP A 34 -30.10 14.32 27.03
N LYS A 35 -29.74 14.78 28.23
CA LYS A 35 -30.52 15.77 28.95
C LYS A 35 -30.25 17.16 28.37
N ALA A 36 -31.31 17.91 28.10
CA ALA A 36 -31.20 19.30 27.70
C ALA A 36 -30.41 20.09 28.76
N MET A 37 -29.38 20.81 28.31
CA MET A 37 -28.57 21.62 29.20
C MET A 37 -29.27 22.94 29.51
N HIS A 38 -28.97 23.51 30.68
CA HIS A 38 -29.39 24.88 30.98
C HIS A 38 -28.78 25.85 29.96
N PHE A 39 -29.52 26.88 29.58
CA PHE A 39 -29.10 27.84 28.55
C PHE A 39 -27.70 28.44 28.79
N GLN A 40 -27.37 28.78 30.04
CA GLN A 40 -26.03 29.27 30.39
C GLN A 40 -24.93 28.22 30.20
N ARG A 41 -25.22 26.94 30.51
CA ARG A 41 -24.26 25.85 30.33
C ARG A 41 -24.02 25.58 28.85
N GLN A 42 -25.05 25.65 28.02
CA GLN A 42 -24.91 25.54 26.57
C GLN A 42 -24.03 26.66 26.00
N LYS A 43 -24.21 27.90 26.46
CA LYS A 43 -23.33 29.03 26.10
C LYS A 43 -21.88 28.79 26.54
N LEU A 44 -21.68 28.30 27.77
CA LEU A 44 -20.34 28.00 28.27
C LEU A 44 -19.66 26.96 27.38
N LEU A 45 -20.35 25.86 27.06
CA LEU A 45 -19.79 24.82 26.20
C LEU A 45 -19.41 25.35 24.82
N ALA A 46 -20.28 26.14 24.19
CA ALA A 46 -20.03 26.76 22.89
C ALA A 46 -18.82 27.71 22.91
N VAL A 47 -18.61 28.46 24.00
CA VAL A 47 -17.45 29.35 24.15
C VAL A 47 -16.16 28.57 24.40
N THR A 48 -16.25 27.43 25.10
CA THR A 48 -15.09 26.57 25.39
C THR A 48 -14.77 25.58 24.27
N GLU A 49 -15.40 25.70 23.10
CA GLU A 49 -15.08 24.86 21.95
C GLU A 49 -13.63 25.10 21.50
N TYR A 50 -12.92 24.02 21.23
CA TYR A 50 -11.53 24.10 20.78
C TYR A 50 -11.47 24.66 19.36
N VAL A 51 -10.72 25.75 19.19
CA VAL A 51 -10.42 26.34 17.89
C VAL A 51 -8.95 26.06 17.55
N PRO A 52 -8.66 25.20 16.55
CA PRO A 52 -7.29 24.97 16.14
C PRO A 52 -6.68 26.21 15.47
N PRO A 53 -5.36 26.44 15.61
CA PRO A 53 -4.70 27.54 14.94
C PRO A 53 -4.83 27.38 13.42
N ARG A 54 -5.33 28.41 12.75
CA ARG A 54 -5.41 28.44 11.29
C ARG A 54 -4.09 28.98 10.75
N PRO A 55 -3.26 28.18 10.07
CA PRO A 55 -2.03 28.70 9.48
C PRO A 55 -2.38 29.72 8.39
N ALA A 56 -1.60 30.79 8.27
CA ALA A 56 -1.82 31.83 7.24
C ALA A 56 -1.76 31.26 5.82
N VAL A 57 -0.95 30.21 5.61
CA VAL A 57 -0.84 29.48 4.35
C VAL A 57 -1.10 27.99 4.63
N PRO A 58 -1.99 27.33 3.87
CA PRO A 58 -2.19 25.89 3.99
C PRO A 58 -0.89 25.13 3.70
N LEU A 59 -0.59 24.08 4.48
CA LEU A 59 0.63 23.28 4.33
C LEU A 59 0.80 22.65 2.94
N ARG A 60 -0.30 22.45 2.19
CA ARG A 60 -0.27 21.98 0.80
C ARG A 60 0.37 22.97 -0.17
N CYS A 61 0.31 24.26 0.14
CA CYS A 61 0.86 25.32 -0.70
C CYS A 61 2.35 25.55 -0.45
N LEU A 62 2.89 24.99 0.65
CA LEU A 62 4.32 25.01 0.92
C LEU A 62 4.98 23.84 0.20
N PRO A 63 6.19 24.02 -0.36
CA PRO A 63 6.96 22.90 -0.88
C PRO A 63 7.17 21.90 0.25
N ARG A 64 6.83 20.64 -0.04
CA ARG A 64 7.07 19.56 0.91
C ARG A 64 8.57 19.49 1.16
N HIS A 65 8.98 19.46 2.42
CA HIS A 65 10.37 19.16 2.75
C HIS A 65 10.73 17.83 2.07
N ALA A 66 11.87 17.80 1.38
CA ALA A 66 12.34 16.58 0.74
C ALA A 66 12.35 15.47 1.80
N ASP A 67 11.61 14.39 1.53
CA ASP A 67 11.60 13.24 2.42
C ASP A 67 13.06 12.77 2.58
N PRO A 68 13.51 12.38 3.78
CA PRO A 68 14.89 11.96 4.01
C PRO A 68 15.24 10.87 3.00
N THR A 69 16.40 10.99 2.36
CA THR A 69 16.86 10.01 1.36
C THR A 69 16.85 8.63 1.97
N HIS A 70 15.84 7.82 1.62
CA HIS A 70 15.76 6.43 2.05
C HIS A 70 17.01 5.71 1.57
N GLU A 71 17.68 4.99 2.48
CA GLU A 71 18.83 4.16 2.15
C GLU A 71 18.45 3.20 1.02
N GLU A 72 19.36 2.97 0.07
CA GLU A 72 19.07 2.07 -1.05
C GLU A 72 18.74 0.67 -0.52
N ASP A 73 17.55 0.17 -0.85
CA ASP A 73 17.13 -1.19 -0.49
C ASP A 73 18.21 -2.21 -0.90
N GLY A 74 18.69 -3.01 0.06
CA GLY A 74 19.76 -3.98 -0.18
C GLY A 74 19.42 -4.98 -1.29
N TYR A 75 18.14 -5.29 -1.48
CA TYR A 75 17.64 -6.13 -2.57
C TYR A 75 17.85 -5.48 -3.95
N VAL A 76 17.55 -4.18 -4.09
CA VAL A 76 17.76 -3.43 -5.34
C VAL A 76 19.24 -3.41 -5.69
N ARG A 77 20.12 -3.22 -4.69
CA ARG A 77 21.57 -3.28 -4.87
C ARG A 77 22.03 -4.65 -5.39
N LEU A 78 21.48 -5.75 -4.87
CA LEU A 78 21.78 -7.11 -5.34
C LEU A 78 21.33 -7.31 -6.78
N LEU A 79 20.12 -6.86 -7.13
CA LEU A 79 19.62 -6.96 -8.51
C LEU A 79 20.47 -6.14 -9.49
N ARG A 80 20.91 -4.93 -9.11
CA ARG A 80 21.84 -4.13 -9.92
C ARG A 80 23.15 -4.88 -10.20
N ARG A 81 23.73 -5.51 -9.17
CA ARG A 81 24.95 -6.31 -9.31
C ARG A 81 24.74 -7.50 -10.25
N GLN A 82 23.63 -8.22 -10.09
CA GLN A 82 23.30 -9.36 -10.94
C GLN A 82 23.15 -8.95 -12.42
N VAL A 83 22.47 -7.83 -12.68
CA VAL A 83 22.33 -7.28 -14.03
C VAL A 83 23.69 -6.92 -14.62
N GLN A 84 24.55 -6.25 -13.84
CA GLN A 84 25.90 -5.89 -14.27
C GLN A 84 26.74 -7.13 -14.63
N GLU A 85 26.66 -8.19 -13.82
CA GLU A 85 27.32 -9.45 -14.10
C GLU A 85 26.80 -10.11 -15.39
N VAL A 86 25.48 -10.06 -15.63
CA VAL A 86 24.87 -10.59 -16.85
C VAL A 86 25.39 -9.86 -18.10
N PHE A 87 25.52 -8.52 -18.05
CA PHE A 87 26.10 -7.75 -19.16
C PHE A 87 27.60 -8.00 -19.38
N GLN A 88 28.34 -8.39 -18.34
CA GLN A 88 29.77 -8.68 -18.44
C GLN A 88 30.06 -10.11 -18.92
N LYS A 89 29.27 -11.09 -18.45
CA LYS A 89 29.46 -12.51 -18.77
C LYS A 89 29.05 -12.84 -20.21
N ASN A 90 28.10 -12.10 -20.77
CA ASN A 90 27.51 -12.41 -22.06
C ASN A 90 28.04 -11.50 -23.17
N ARG A 91 28.39 -12.10 -24.32
CA ARG A 91 28.84 -11.34 -25.50
C ARG A 91 27.67 -10.83 -26.35
N MET A 92 26.54 -11.54 -26.33
CA MET A 92 25.34 -11.15 -27.06
C MET A 92 24.24 -10.77 -26.06
N VAL A 93 23.73 -9.56 -26.21
CA VAL A 93 22.56 -9.07 -25.47
C VAL A 93 21.59 -8.49 -26.48
N ALA A 94 20.34 -8.94 -26.44
CA ALA A 94 19.27 -8.42 -27.27
C ALA A 94 18.13 -7.92 -26.37
N VAL A 95 17.62 -6.74 -26.69
CA VAL A 95 16.49 -6.12 -26.00
C VAL A 95 15.24 -6.37 -26.82
N CYS A 96 14.27 -7.05 -26.20
CA CYS A 96 12.98 -7.33 -26.81
C CYS A 96 11.86 -6.66 -26.02
N GLN A 97 10.86 -6.15 -26.72
CA GLN A 97 9.58 -5.78 -26.14
C GLN A 97 8.71 -7.04 -26.00
N TYR A 98 8.17 -7.22 -24.79
CA TYR A 98 7.28 -8.32 -24.46
C TYR A 98 5.83 -7.85 -24.47
N ASN A 99 5.04 -8.41 -25.39
CA ASN A 99 3.59 -8.28 -25.34
C ASN A 99 3.00 -9.41 -24.50
N SER A 100 1.80 -9.19 -23.97
CA SER A 100 1.13 -10.16 -23.11
C SER A 100 0.85 -11.46 -23.88
N MET A 101 1.33 -12.58 -23.35
CA MET A 101 1.16 -13.93 -23.89
C MET A 101 0.89 -14.92 -22.76
N PRO A 102 0.19 -16.04 -23.01
CA PRO A 102 -0.10 -17.02 -21.98
C PRO A 102 1.18 -17.69 -21.48
N ASN A 103 1.16 -18.15 -20.23
CA ASN A 103 2.35 -18.69 -19.56
C ASN A 103 2.91 -19.93 -20.27
N GLU A 104 2.07 -20.74 -20.92
CA GLU A 104 2.47 -21.93 -21.67
C GLU A 104 3.39 -21.58 -22.85
N ASP A 105 3.03 -20.55 -23.60
CA ASP A 105 3.82 -20.05 -24.73
C ASP A 105 5.15 -19.45 -24.24
N VAL A 106 5.15 -18.78 -23.09
CA VAL A 106 6.37 -18.22 -22.48
C VAL A 106 7.36 -19.32 -22.13
N VAL A 107 6.89 -20.39 -21.48
CA VAL A 107 7.72 -21.54 -21.10
C VAL A 107 8.25 -22.26 -22.34
N THR A 108 7.40 -22.43 -23.35
CA THR A 108 7.76 -23.04 -24.62
C THR A 108 8.85 -22.24 -25.35
N MET A 109 8.69 -20.91 -25.43
CA MET A 109 9.70 -20.00 -25.99
C MET A 109 11.03 -20.10 -25.22
N GLN A 110 10.99 -20.07 -23.88
CA GLN A 110 12.18 -20.22 -23.06
C GLN A 110 12.89 -21.55 -23.30
N HIS A 111 12.13 -22.63 -23.47
CA HIS A 111 12.68 -23.95 -23.77
C HIS A 111 13.42 -23.96 -25.13
N TYR A 112 12.82 -23.40 -26.18
CA TYR A 112 13.49 -23.28 -27.49
C TYR A 112 14.76 -22.42 -27.42
N LEU A 113 14.72 -21.30 -26.71
CA LEU A 113 15.89 -20.44 -26.54
C LEU A 113 17.01 -21.12 -25.73
N ARG A 114 16.65 -21.89 -24.69
CA ARG A 114 17.63 -22.66 -23.91
C ARG A 114 18.34 -23.75 -24.72
N LYS A 115 17.68 -24.37 -25.71
CA LYS A 115 18.35 -25.33 -26.62
C LYS A 115 19.54 -24.70 -27.36
N HIS A 116 19.48 -23.39 -27.58
CA HIS A 116 20.53 -22.61 -28.24
C HIS A 116 21.45 -21.86 -27.25
N ASN A 117 21.41 -22.20 -25.95
CA ASN A 117 22.15 -21.50 -24.88
C ASN A 117 21.83 -19.99 -24.82
N ILE A 118 20.57 -19.63 -25.07
CA ILE A 118 20.07 -18.26 -24.91
C ILE A 118 19.21 -18.23 -23.65
N GLU A 119 19.60 -17.40 -22.69
CA GLU A 119 18.85 -17.17 -21.46
C GLU A 119 17.91 -16.00 -21.60
N VAL A 120 16.67 -16.20 -21.15
CA VAL A 120 15.67 -15.14 -21.05
C VAL A 120 15.69 -14.58 -19.63
N LYS A 121 15.90 -13.26 -19.50
CA LYS A 121 15.84 -12.56 -18.20
C LYS A 121 14.77 -11.49 -18.25
N PHE A 122 13.83 -11.58 -17.31
CA PHE A 122 12.87 -10.52 -17.04
C PHE A 122 13.50 -9.54 -16.06
N VAL A 123 13.61 -8.27 -16.45
CA VAL A 123 14.24 -7.26 -15.61
C VAL A 123 13.38 -5.99 -15.58
N LEU A 124 13.34 -5.37 -14.41
CA LEU A 124 12.63 -4.12 -14.16
C LEU A 124 13.42 -2.94 -14.73
N ASN A 125 12.73 -2.04 -15.44
CA ASN A 125 13.35 -0.87 -16.06
C ASN A 125 14.02 0.05 -15.02
N GLU A 126 13.44 0.15 -13.82
CA GLU A 126 13.98 0.96 -12.71
C GLU A 126 15.38 0.51 -12.26
N ILE A 127 15.68 -0.78 -12.42
CA ILE A 127 16.95 -1.38 -12.01
C ILE A 127 17.96 -1.32 -13.15
N VAL A 128 17.50 -1.56 -14.39
CA VAL A 128 18.37 -1.59 -15.57
C VAL A 128 18.85 -0.20 -15.97
N ARG A 129 17.97 0.82 -15.94
CA ARG A 129 18.31 2.19 -16.33
C ARG A 129 19.53 2.77 -15.60
N PRO A 130 19.65 2.73 -14.25
CA PRO A 130 20.84 3.25 -13.58
C PRO A 130 22.10 2.45 -13.92
N VAL A 131 21.99 1.12 -14.08
CA VAL A 131 23.12 0.26 -14.47
C VAL A 131 23.59 0.60 -15.89
N LEU A 132 22.67 0.77 -16.83
CA LEU A 132 22.99 1.10 -18.21
C LEU A 132 23.60 2.50 -18.34
N ALA A 133 23.10 3.48 -17.58
CA ALA A 133 23.60 4.85 -17.59
C ALA A 133 25.08 4.95 -17.16
N GLN A 134 25.52 4.07 -16.26
CA GLN A 134 26.91 3.97 -15.81
C GLN A 134 27.78 3.07 -16.71
N SER A 135 27.16 2.29 -17.59
CA SER A 135 27.83 1.30 -18.43
C SER A 135 28.17 1.85 -19.83
N LYS A 136 28.88 1.04 -20.61
CA LYS A 136 29.16 1.31 -22.04
C LYS A 136 27.90 1.31 -22.92
N TYR A 137 26.79 0.78 -22.41
CA TYR A 137 25.55 0.57 -23.16
C TYR A 137 24.52 1.70 -22.97
N ARG A 138 24.98 2.93 -22.75
CA ARG A 138 24.12 4.11 -22.57
C ARG A 138 23.12 4.30 -23.72
N ASN A 139 23.47 3.89 -24.93
CA ASN A 139 22.63 3.99 -26.12
C ASN A 139 21.41 3.05 -26.08
N LEU A 140 21.40 2.03 -25.21
CA LEU A 140 20.25 1.14 -25.03
C LEU A 140 19.18 1.70 -24.09
N LEU A 141 19.49 2.74 -23.30
CA LEU A 141 18.53 3.39 -22.39
C LEU A 141 17.16 3.72 -23.01
N PRO A 142 17.06 4.33 -24.21
CA PRO A 142 15.77 4.65 -24.81
C PRO A 142 14.92 3.42 -25.17
N LEU A 143 15.51 2.23 -25.27
CA LEU A 143 14.75 1.00 -25.52
C LEU A 143 14.00 0.54 -24.27
N PHE A 144 14.45 0.93 -23.06
CA PHE A 144 13.86 0.49 -21.79
C PHE A 144 12.68 1.35 -21.32
N VAL A 145 11.59 1.38 -22.09
CA VAL A 145 10.39 2.18 -21.74
C VAL A 145 9.23 1.31 -21.25
N CYS A 146 8.96 0.19 -21.92
CA CYS A 146 7.81 -0.67 -21.67
C CYS A 146 8.19 -1.98 -20.96
N ARG A 147 7.40 -3.04 -21.13
CA ARG A 147 7.76 -4.38 -20.66
C ARG A 147 8.85 -4.94 -21.56
N ASN A 148 10.07 -4.98 -21.04
CA ASN A 148 11.23 -5.43 -21.79
C ASN A 148 11.73 -6.75 -21.25
N ILE A 149 12.22 -7.59 -22.15
CA ILE A 149 12.92 -8.82 -21.87
C ILE A 149 14.33 -8.69 -22.42
N LEU A 150 15.28 -9.21 -21.65
CA LEU A 150 16.65 -9.39 -22.10
C LEU A 150 16.84 -10.83 -22.57
N LEU A 151 17.29 -10.98 -23.81
CA LEU A 151 17.83 -12.23 -24.31
C LEU A 151 19.34 -12.14 -24.23
N VAL A 152 19.94 -13.05 -23.49
CA VAL A 152 21.37 -13.00 -23.19
C VAL A 152 22.01 -14.33 -23.54
N SER A 153 23.15 -14.28 -24.22
CA SER A 153 23.89 -15.47 -24.58
C SER A 153 25.40 -15.23 -24.49
N PRO A 154 26.18 -16.22 -24.01
CA PRO A 154 27.64 -16.14 -24.00
C PRO A 154 28.23 -16.13 -25.42
N GLU A 155 27.53 -16.75 -26.38
CA GLU A 155 27.93 -16.84 -27.78
C GLU A 155 27.02 -16.00 -28.70
N THR A 156 27.56 -15.49 -29.80
CA THR A 156 26.82 -14.66 -30.77
C THR A 156 26.02 -15.53 -31.73
N ARG A 157 24.84 -16.02 -31.31
CA ARG A 157 23.94 -16.89 -32.10
C ARG A 157 22.67 -16.18 -32.60
N ALA A 158 22.84 -15.02 -33.24
CA ALA A 158 21.72 -14.19 -33.68
C ALA A 158 20.78 -14.88 -34.68
N LYS A 159 21.30 -15.73 -35.59
CA LYS A 159 20.48 -16.42 -36.60
C LYS A 159 19.47 -17.38 -35.98
N GLU A 160 19.86 -18.10 -34.95
CA GLU A 160 19.02 -19.07 -34.25
C GLU A 160 17.96 -18.34 -33.42
N MET A 161 18.36 -17.28 -32.72
CA MET A 161 17.46 -16.39 -32.00
C MET A 161 16.35 -15.83 -32.90
N LEU A 162 16.72 -15.29 -34.07
CA LEU A 162 15.76 -14.71 -35.01
C LEU A 162 14.79 -15.75 -35.59
N ARG A 163 15.22 -17.01 -35.75
CA ARG A 163 14.32 -18.10 -36.19
C ARG A 163 13.26 -18.39 -35.14
N VAL A 164 13.63 -18.41 -33.86
CA VAL A 164 12.68 -18.64 -32.76
C VAL A 164 11.74 -17.44 -32.61
N LEU A 165 12.26 -16.21 -32.67
CA LEU A 165 11.45 -14.99 -32.57
C LEU A 165 10.44 -14.85 -33.71
N LYS A 166 10.77 -15.31 -34.93
CA LYS A 166 9.79 -15.36 -36.04
C LYS A 166 8.59 -16.26 -35.75
N GLY A 167 8.74 -17.28 -34.90
CA GLY A 167 7.64 -18.14 -34.46
C GLY A 167 6.76 -17.51 -33.38
N VAL A 168 7.23 -16.46 -32.71
CA VAL A 168 6.55 -15.83 -31.56
C VAL A 168 6.33 -14.33 -31.85
N PRO A 169 5.24 -13.96 -32.54
CA PRO A 169 4.97 -12.57 -32.91
C PRO A 169 4.70 -11.64 -31.71
N GLN A 170 4.47 -12.20 -30.52
CA GLN A 170 4.25 -11.43 -29.29
C GLN A 170 5.56 -10.82 -28.74
N VAL A 171 6.73 -11.25 -29.23
CA VAL A 171 8.02 -10.73 -28.80
C VAL A 171 8.68 -9.96 -29.93
N ASN A 172 8.76 -8.64 -29.77
CA ASN A 172 9.34 -7.75 -30.78
C ASN A 172 10.80 -7.45 -30.42
N LEU A 173 11.72 -7.76 -31.33
CA LEU A 173 13.13 -7.39 -31.17
C LEU A 173 13.31 -5.89 -31.44
N LEU A 174 13.90 -5.16 -30.50
CA LEU A 174 14.18 -3.73 -30.63
C LEU A 174 15.62 -3.45 -31.06
N GLY A 175 16.59 -4.19 -30.51
CA GLY A 175 18.01 -4.00 -30.78
C GLY A 175 18.91 -5.00 -30.07
#